data_AF-A0A523D0B4-F1
#
_entry.id   AF-A0A523D0B4-F1
#
_cell.length_a   1.000
_cell.length_b   1.000
_cell.length_c   1.000
_cell.angle_alpha   90.00
_cell.angle_beta   90.00
_cell.angle_gamma   90.00
#
_symmetry.space_group_name_H-M   'P 1'
#
loop_
_entity.id
_entity.type
_entity.pdbx_description
1 polymer ?
#
loop_
_entity_poly.entity_id
_entity_poly.type
_entity_poly.pdbx_seq_one_letter_code
_entity_poly.pdbx_strand_id
1 'polypeptide(L)'
;MGRLLLWILGTCFLLWWVGALRPRRAPSRPQAPRTDPDTAKMVRDRICNTFLPEARALMTQRDGETHFFCSPACQTDFLEARRDQG
;
A
#
# COMPACT_ATOMS: atom_id res chain seq x y z
N MET A 1 0.38 55.34 6.06
CA MET A 1 -0.39 54.08 5.99
C MET A 1 0.27 52.92 5.22
N GLY A 2 1.30 53.12 4.38
CA GLY A 2 1.87 52.02 3.56
C GLY A 2 2.72 50.98 4.30
N ARG A 3 3.34 51.36 5.43
CA ARG A 3 4.27 50.49 6.18
C ARG A 3 3.56 49.34 6.92
N LEU A 4 2.30 49.56 7.32
CA LEU A 4 1.49 48.54 8.01
C LEU A 4 1.03 47.44 7.05
N LEU A 5 0.73 47.82 5.79
CA LEU A 5 0.27 46.90 4.76
C LEU A 5 1.36 45.90 4.37
N LEU A 6 2.61 46.36 4.25
CA LEU A 6 3.77 45.52 3.94
C LEU A 6 4.05 44.50 5.06
N TRP A 7 3.86 44.89 6.32
CA TRP A 7 3.98 43.97 7.44
C TRP A 7 2.88 42.91 7.42
N ILE A 8 1.61 43.29 7.26
CA ILE A 8 0.49 42.33 7.22
C ILE A 8 0.66 41.29 6.10
N LEU A 9 1.04 41.75 4.90
CA LEU A 9 1.29 40.86 3.76
C LEU A 9 2.48 39.91 4.03
N GLY A 10 3.57 40.43 4.61
CA GLY A 10 4.73 39.63 5.01
C GLY A 10 4.38 38.58 6.06
N THR A 11 3.66 38.94 7.12
CA THR A 11 3.28 38.01 8.19
C THR A 11 2.33 36.92 7.68
N CYS A 12 1.36 37.26 6.83
CA CYS A 12 0.47 36.28 6.19
C CYS A 12 1.25 35.30 5.31
N PHE A 13 2.20 35.80 4.50
CA PHE A 13 3.03 34.94 3.65
C PHE A 13 3.92 34.01 4.47
N LEU A 14 4.50 34.51 5.56
CA LEU A 14 5.37 33.73 6.44
C LEU A 14 4.59 32.63 7.20
N LEU A 15 3.37 32.92 7.67
CA LEU A 15 2.49 31.92 8.28
C LEU A 15 2.06 30.83 7.28
N TRP A 16 1.77 31.22 6.04
CA TRP A 16 1.41 30.27 4.97
C TRP A 16 2.60 29.36 4.61
N TRP A 17 3.79 29.93 4.47
CA TRP A 17 5.01 29.18 4.15
C TRP A 17 5.41 28.20 5.27
N VAL A 18 5.28 28.61 6.54
CA VAL A 18 5.48 27.71 7.70
C VAL A 18 4.44 26.58 7.73
N GLY A 19 3.20 26.84 7.28
CA GLY A 19 2.18 25.80 7.11
C GLY A 19 2.55 24.77 6.03
N ALA A 20 3.17 25.21 4.93
CA ALA A 20 3.62 24.34 3.85
C ALA A 20 4.83 23.46 4.22
N LEU A 21 5.60 23.84 5.24
CA LEU A 21 6.72 23.07 5.79
C LEU A 21 6.29 22.01 6.82
N ARG A 22 4.98 21.88 7.13
CA ARG A 22 4.51 20.82 8.02
C ARG A 22 4.59 19.47 7.31
N PRO A 23 5.39 18.52 7.81
CA PRO A 23 5.52 17.21 7.18
C PRO A 23 4.14 16.55 7.12
N ARG A 24 3.72 16.19 5.90
CA ARG A 24 2.57 15.31 5.69
C ARG A 24 2.85 14.03 6.48
N ARG A 25 2.18 13.85 7.61
CA ARG A 25 2.23 12.59 8.36
C ARG A 25 1.85 11.49 7.38
N ALA A 26 2.84 10.69 6.99
CA ALA A 26 2.60 9.51 6.18
C ALA A 26 1.57 8.64 6.92
N PRO A 27 0.53 8.14 6.23
CA PRO A 27 -0.40 7.21 6.88
C PRO A 27 0.41 6.01 7.37
N SER A 28 0.36 5.75 8.68
CA SER A 28 0.96 4.57 9.29
C SER A 28 0.40 3.35 8.57
N ARG A 29 1.24 2.68 7.77
CA ARG A 29 0.88 1.42 7.10
C ARG A 29 0.40 0.46 8.20
N PRO A 30 -0.84 -0.08 8.13
CA PRO A 30 -1.34 -1.00 9.13
C PRO A 30 -0.33 -2.14 9.28
N GLN A 31 0.28 -2.26 10.46
CA GLN A 31 1.12 -3.42 10.76
C GLN A 31 0.18 -4.61 10.81
N ALA A 32 0.30 -5.49 9.82
CA ALA A 32 -0.47 -6.73 9.76
C ALA A 32 -0.30 -7.51 11.08
N PRO A 33 -1.33 -8.24 11.53
CA PRO A 33 -1.30 -9.03 12.76
C PRO A 33 -0.02 -9.87 12.83
N ARG A 34 0.66 -9.83 13.99
CA ARG A 34 1.82 -10.67 14.27
C ARG A 34 1.31 -12.07 14.61
N THR A 35 0.93 -12.83 13.58
CA THR A 35 0.82 -14.28 13.71
C THR A 35 2.24 -14.81 13.92
N ASP A 36 2.42 -15.65 14.93
CA ASP A 36 3.67 -16.36 15.16
C ASP A 36 4.06 -17.11 13.88
N PRO A 37 5.22 -16.79 13.27
CA PRO A 37 5.64 -17.41 12.01
C PRO A 37 5.77 -18.94 12.13
N ASP A 38 6.02 -19.48 13.32
CA ASP A 38 6.19 -20.93 13.51
C ASP A 38 4.87 -21.71 13.45
N THR A 39 3.73 -21.05 13.65
CA THR A 39 2.39 -21.68 13.62
C THR A 39 1.58 -21.25 12.39
N ALA A 40 2.12 -20.35 11.57
CA ALA A 40 1.40 -19.82 10.42
C ALA A 40 1.34 -20.84 9.27
N LYS A 41 0.12 -21.12 8.78
CA LYS A 41 -0.07 -21.94 7.59
C LYS A 41 0.63 -21.28 6.39
N MET A 42 1.58 -21.98 5.80
CA MET A 42 2.34 -21.51 4.64
C MET A 42 1.65 -21.97 3.35
N VAL A 43 1.49 -21.05 2.41
CA VAL A 43 0.92 -21.30 1.08
C VAL A 43 1.94 -20.92 0.01
N ARG A 44 1.82 -21.50 -1.18
CA ARG A 44 2.72 -21.25 -2.31
C ARG A 44 2.02 -20.38 -3.36
N ASP A 45 2.71 -19.33 -3.79
CA ASP A 45 2.35 -18.54 -4.95
C ASP A 45 2.52 -19.36 -6.24
N ARG A 46 1.52 -19.38 -7.13
CA ARG A 46 1.54 -20.18 -8.37
C ARG A 46 2.31 -19.54 -9.52
N ILE A 47 2.63 -18.25 -9.43
CA ILE A 47 3.35 -17.48 -10.45
C ILE A 47 4.85 -17.51 -10.19
N CYS A 48 5.27 -17.14 -8.97
CA CYS A 48 6.69 -17.03 -8.63
C CYS A 48 7.20 -18.14 -7.70
N ASN A 49 6.33 -19.07 -7.29
CA ASN A 49 6.66 -20.22 -6.44
C ASN A 49 7.18 -19.85 -5.04
N THR A 50 7.01 -18.59 -4.61
CA THR A 50 7.39 -18.14 -3.27
C THR A 50 6.42 -18.69 -2.22
N PHE A 51 6.97 -19.16 -1.10
CA PHE A 51 6.18 -19.57 0.06
C PHE A 51 5.97 -18.39 1.00
N LEU A 52 4.72 -18.16 1.40
CA LEU A 52 4.37 -17.10 2.35
C LEU A 52 3.27 -17.55 3.32
N PRO A 53 3.13 -16.88 4.48
CA PRO A 53 2.00 -17.11 5.37
C PRO A 53 0.67 -16.80 4.67
N GLU A 54 -0.31 -17.69 4.80
CA GLU A 54 -1.66 -17.53 4.24
C GLU A 54 -2.31 -16.21 4.69
N ALA A 55 -2.09 -15.82 5.95
CA ALA A 55 -2.59 -14.58 6.51
C ALA A 55 -2.05 -13.31 5.81
N ARG A 56 -0.95 -13.41 5.08
CA ARG A 56 -0.36 -12.30 4.30
C ARG A 56 -0.58 -12.43 2.80
N ALA A 57 -1.16 -13.55 2.35
CA ALA A 57 -1.36 -13.81 0.95
C ALA A 57 -2.59 -13.07 0.41
N LEU A 58 -2.46 -12.57 -0.83
CA LEU A 58 -3.61 -12.10 -1.58
C LEU A 58 -4.37 -13.31 -2.11
N MET A 59 -5.68 -13.34 -1.89
CA MET A 59 -6.52 -14.47 -2.26
C MET A 59 -7.36 -14.11 -3.49
N THR A 60 -7.49 -15.05 -4.41
CA THR A 60 -8.43 -14.96 -5.53
C THR A 60 -9.15 -16.29 -5.70
N GLN A 61 -10.47 -16.26 -5.72
CA GLN A 61 -11.25 -17.43 -6.14
C GLN A 61 -11.38 -17.46 -7.66
N ARG A 62 -10.97 -18.58 -8.27
CA ARG A 62 -11.19 -18.90 -9.69
C ARG A 62 -11.48 -20.39 -9.86
N ASP A 63 -12.43 -20.71 -10.73
CA ASP A 63 -12.82 -22.10 -11.05
C ASP A 63 -13.16 -22.96 -9.81
N GLY A 64 -13.67 -22.30 -8.76
CA GLY A 64 -14.00 -22.94 -7.47
C GLY A 64 -12.80 -23.19 -6.55
N GLU A 65 -11.58 -22.81 -6.95
CA GLU A 65 -10.36 -22.92 -6.16
C GLU A 65 -9.87 -21.55 -5.68
N THR A 66 -9.32 -21.51 -4.46
CA THR A 66 -8.68 -20.32 -3.90
C THR A 66 -7.19 -20.35 -4.22
N HIS A 67 -6.74 -19.37 -4.99
CA HIS A 67 -5.33 -19.16 -5.28
C HIS A 67 -4.74 -18.06 -4.40
N PHE A 68 -3.47 -18.23 -4.03
CA PHE A 68 -2.74 -17.36 -3.12
C PHE A 68 -1.56 -16.70 -3.84
N PHE A 69 -1.33 -15.41 -3.60
CA PHE A 69 -0.25 -14.64 -4.23
C PHE A 69 0.54 -13.82 -3.23
N CYS A 70 1.84 -13.70 -3.47
CA CYS A 70 2.79 -12.96 -2.64
C CYS A 70 2.70 -11.45 -2.85
N SER A 71 2.21 -11.02 -4.02
CA SER A 71 2.16 -9.62 -4.42
C SER A 71 1.01 -9.33 -5.39
N PRO A 72 0.57 -8.05 -5.50
CA PRO A 72 -0.44 -7.66 -6.47
C PRO A 72 -0.03 -7.95 -7.92
N ALA A 73 1.26 -7.86 -8.23
CA ALA A 73 1.77 -8.17 -9.57
C ALA A 73 1.50 -9.64 -9.94
N CYS A 74 1.88 -10.58 -9.05
CA CYS A 74 1.60 -12.01 -9.28
C CYS A 74 0.10 -12.30 -9.38
N GLN A 75 -0.73 -11.61 -8.59
CA GLN A 75 -2.18 -11.73 -8.73
C GLN A 75 -2.66 -11.23 -10.10
N THR A 76 -2.19 -10.07 -10.55
CA THR A 76 -2.55 -9.51 -11.86
C THR A 76 -2.09 -10.42 -13.00
N ASP A 77 -0.85 -10.90 -12.98
CA ASP A 77 -0.31 -11.84 -13.98
C ASP A 77 -1.18 -13.10 -14.07
N PHE A 78 -1.63 -13.63 -12.93
CA PHE A 78 -2.56 -14.76 -12.90
C PHE A 78 -3.93 -14.43 -13.50
N LEU A 79 -4.43 -13.21 -13.26
CA LEU A 79 -5.72 -12.78 -13.82
C LEU A 79 -5.64 -12.55 -15.33
N GLU A 80 -4.50 -12.06 -15.83
CA GLU A 80 -4.21 -11.73 -17.23
C GLU A 80 -3.86 -12.95 -18.07
N ALA A 81 -3.13 -13.93 -17.55
CA ALA A 81 -2.78 -15.17 -18.27
C ALA A 81 -4.01 -15.93 -18.82
N ARG A 82 -5.22 -15.67 -18.31
CA ARG A 82 -6.47 -16.22 -18.83
C ARG A 82 -6.98 -15.53 -20.10
N ARG A 83 -6.49 -14.33 -20.44
CA ARG A 83 -6.87 -13.63 -21.68
C ARG A 83 -6.21 -14.20 -22.93
N ASP A 84 -5.05 -14.85 -22.80
CA ASP A 84 -4.28 -15.35 -23.93
C ASP A 84 -4.53 -16.85 -24.26
N GLN A 85 -5.29 -17.55 -23.41
CA GLN A 85 -5.70 -18.96 -23.62
C GLN A 85 -7.15 -19.10 -24.11
N GLY A 86 -7.79 -17.99 -24.53
CA GLY A 86 -9.16 -17.94 -25.03
C GLY A 86 -9.23 -17.68 -26.53
#